data_AF-W6YLW4-F1
#
_entry.id   AF-W6YLW4-F1
#
_cell.length_a   1.000
_cell.length_b   1.000
_cell.length_c   1.000
_cell.angle_alpha   90.00
_cell.angle_beta   90.00
_cell.angle_gamma   90.00
#
_symmetry.space_group_name_H-M   'P 1'
#
loop_
_entity.id
_entity.type
_entity.pdbx_description
1 polymer ?
#
loop_
_entity_poly.entity_id
_entity_poly.type
_entity_poly.pdbx_seq_one_letter_code
_entity_poly.pdbx_strand_id
1 'polypeptide(L)' 'MSLTNLPRELLYAIAEHLHAESDLNAFARANRLLYHLTNPYLYDHNIRHSNSTALLWAAEHGKERTLCKLLE' A
#
# COMPACT_ATOMS: atom_id res chain seq x y z
N MET A 1 0.09 -19.07 -15.73
CA MET A 1 -0.26 -17.66 -15.99
C MET A 1 0.23 -16.82 -14.82
N SER A 2 0.86 -15.67 -15.06
CA SER A 2 1.33 -14.79 -13.98
C SER A 2 0.19 -13.87 -13.54
N LEU A 3 0.08 -13.61 -12.23
CA LEU A 3 -0.86 -12.64 -11.68
C LEU A 3 -0.66 -11.25 -12.27
N THR A 4 0.59 -10.88 -12.58
CA THR A 4 0.96 -9.57 -13.17
C THR A 4 0.45 -9.35 -14.59
N ASN A 5 -0.09 -10.39 -15.24
CA ASN A 5 -0.69 -10.28 -16.58
C ASN A 5 -2.16 -9.88 -16.55
N LEU A 6 -2.77 -9.79 -15.36
CA LEU A 6 -4.13 -9.29 -15.21
C LEU A 6 -4.19 -7.78 -15.50
N PRO A 7 -5.33 -7.27 -16.01
CA PRO A 7 -5.63 -5.85 -16.05
C PRO A 7 -5.45 -5.20 -14.68
N ARG A 8 -5.05 -3.92 -14.67
CA ARG A 8 -4.73 -3.17 -13.44
C ARG A 8 -5.96 -3.04 -12.55
N GLU A 9 -7.14 -2.92 -13.15
CA GLU A 9 -8.45 -2.83 -12.50
C GLU A 9 -8.74 -4.09 -11.68
N LEU A 10 -8.36 -5.27 -12.17
CA LEU A 10 -8.52 -6.51 -11.41
C LEU A 10 -7.51 -6.61 -10.27
N LEU A 11 -6.27 -6.13 -10.48
CA LEU A 11 -5.27 -6.07 -9.42
C LEU A 11 -5.69 -5.09 -8.30
N TYR A 12 -6.31 -3.96 -8.66
CA TYR A 12 -6.92 -3.03 -7.71
C TYR A 12 -8.09 -3.68 -6.98
N ALA A 13 -9.00 -4.33 -7.68
CA ALA A 13 -10.13 -5.02 -7.05
C ALA A 13 -9.65 -6.08 -6.04
N ILE A 14 -8.60 -6.83 -6.36
CA ILE A 14 -7.98 -7.78 -5.41
C ILE A 14 -7.46 -7.02 -4.17
N ALA A 15 -6.73 -5.93 -4.37
CA ALA A 15 -6.19 -5.11 -3.28
C ALA A 15 -7.27 -4.50 -2.38
N GLU A 16 -8.40 -4.06 -2.95
CA GLU A 16 -9.55 -3.52 -2.19
C GLU A 16 -10.19 -4.56 -1.26
N HIS A 17 -10.12 -5.85 -1.61
CA HIS A 17 -10.63 -6.93 -0.78
C HIS A 17 -9.64 -7.38 0.31
N LEU A 18 -8.42 -6.81 0.36
CA LEU A 18 -7.45 -7.04 1.42
C LEU A 18 -7.66 -6.01 2.54
N HIS A 19 -8.57 -6.32 3.47
CA HIS A 19 -8.95 -5.41 4.55
C HIS A 19 -7.87 -5.22 5.62
N ALA A 20 -7.01 -6.21 5.82
CA ALA A 20 -5.89 -6.08 6.75
C ALA A 20 -4.72 -5.37 6.05
N GLU A 21 -4.21 -4.29 6.65
CA GLU A 21 -3.04 -3.57 6.14
C GLU A 21 -1.82 -4.48 6.00
N SER A 22 -1.69 -5.50 6.85
CA SER A 22 -0.65 -6.52 6.76
C SER A 22 -0.73 -7.32 5.47
N ASP A 23 -1.93 -7.71 5.05
CA ASP A 23 -2.16 -8.52 3.86
C ASP A 23 -1.93 -7.69 2.60
N LEU A 24 -2.43 -6.45 2.61
CA LEU A 24 -2.19 -5.48 1.55
C LEU A 24 -0.70 -5.17 1.40
N ASN A 25 0.04 -5.01 2.50
CA ASN A 25 1.48 -4.82 2.50
C ASN A 25 2.23 -6.06 1.98
N ALA A 26 1.82 -7.26 2.40
CA ALA A 26 2.39 -8.50 1.90
C ALA A 26 2.19 -8.62 0.38
N PHE A 27 1.00 -8.25 -0.11
CA PHE A 27 0.67 -8.21 -1.52
C PHE A 27 1.50 -7.18 -2.29
N ALA A 28 1.64 -5.97 -1.76
CA ALA A 28 2.49 -4.92 -2.34
C ALA A 28 3.95 -5.38 -2.49
N ARG A 29 4.47 -6.10 -1.50
CA ARG A 29 5.87 -6.57 -1.47
C ARG A 29 6.14 -7.76 -2.41
N ALA A 30 5.11 -8.43 -2.92
CA ALA A 30 5.29 -9.62 -3.76
C ALA A 30 5.87 -9.31 -5.15
N ASN A 31 5.64 -8.11 -5.69
CA ASN A 31 6.16 -7.72 -7.01
C ASN A 31 6.27 -6.19 -7.14
N ARG A 32 7.24 -5.69 -7.91
CA ARG A 32 7.41 -4.24 -8.15
C ARG A 32 6.16 -3.58 -8.74
N LEU A 33 5.47 -4.24 -9.67
CA LEU A 33 4.23 -3.74 -10.26
C LEU A 33 3.15 -3.60 -9.19
N LEU A 34 3.00 -4.62 -8.34
CA LEU A 34 2.03 -4.61 -7.25
C LEU A 34 2.36 -3.51 -6.25
N TYR A 35 3.64 -3.35 -5.88
CA TYR A 35 4.09 -2.25 -5.03
C TYR A 35 3.67 -0.89 -5.57
N HIS A 36 3.91 -0.62 -6.85
CA HIS A 36 3.50 0.66 -7.43
C HIS A 36 1.99 0.87 -7.47
N LEU A 37 1.22 -0.21 -7.61
CA LEU A 37 -0.23 -0.17 -7.74
C LEU A 37 -0.92 -0.04 -6.37
N THR A 38 -0.49 -0.80 -5.37
CA THR A 38 -1.23 -0.92 -4.10
C THR A 38 -0.68 -0.06 -2.97
N ASN A 39 0.56 0.41 -3.07
CA ASN A 39 1.17 1.22 -2.02
C ASN A 39 0.50 2.60 -1.85
N PRO A 40 -0.02 3.28 -2.89
CA PRO A 40 -0.88 4.46 -2.71
C PRO A 40 -2.17 4.14 -1.95
N TYR A 41 -2.82 3.02 -2.30
CA TYR A 41 -4.03 2.55 -1.62
C TYR A 41 -3.78 2.23 -0.14
N LEU A 42 -2.61 1.65 0.17
CA LEU A 42 -2.19 1.35 1.55
C LEU A 42 -2.05 2.61 2.40
N TYR A 43 -1.54 3.70 1.82
CA TYR A 43 -1.42 4.98 2.53
C TYR A 43 -2.78 5.66 2.74
N ASP A 44 -3.63 5.69 1.71
CA ASP A 44 -4.98 6.24 1.82
C ASP A 44 -5.80 5.46 2.88
N HIS A 45 -5.72 4.13 2.85
CA HIS A 45 -6.35 3.28 3.86
C HIS A 45 -5.84 3.59 5.28
N ASN A 46 -4.52 3.73 5.47
CA ASN A 46 -3.97 4.02 6.78
C ASN A 46 -4.37 5.42 7.32
N ILE A 47 -4.46 6.41 6.42
CA ILE A 47 -4.94 7.75 6.78
C ILE A 47 -6.42 7.70 7.22
N ARG A 48 -7.26 6.98 6.48
CA ARG A 48 -8.71 6.90 6.74
C ARG A 48 -9.10 6.01 7.92
N HIS A 49 -8.40 4.90 8.13
CA HIS A 49 -8.83 3.85 9.06
C HIS A 49 -7.89 3.63 10.24
N SER A 50 -6.63 4.08 10.13
CA SER A 50 -5.58 3.78 11.10
C SER A 50 -4.96 5.03 11.70
N ASN A 51 -5.69 6.15 11.72
CA ASN A 51 -5.29 7.43 12.30
C ASN A 51 -3.91 7.91 11.85
N SER A 52 -3.51 7.61 10.61
CA SER A 52 -2.18 7.94 10.09
C SER A 52 -1.02 7.36 10.92
N THR A 53 -1.19 6.20 11.55
CA THR A 53 -0.13 5.51 12.31
C THR A 53 1.10 5.21 11.46
N ALA A 54 0.94 5.02 10.15
CA ALA A 54 2.06 4.86 9.22
C ALA A 54 2.91 6.14 9.10
N LEU A 55 2.30 7.33 9.27
CA LEU A 55 3.01 8.61 9.28
C LEU A 55 3.89 8.73 10.52
N LEU A 56 3.33 8.42 11.70
CA LEU A 56 4.06 8.42 12.95
C LEU A 56 5.21 7.42 12.90
N TRP A 57 4.94 6.19 12.45
CA TRP A 57 5.98 5.16 12.28
C TRP A 57 7.09 5.61 11.33
N ALA A 58 6.75 6.23 10.19
CA ALA A 58 7.72 6.73 9.23
C ALA A 58 8.59 7.85 9.81
N ALA A 59 8.00 8.74 10.62
CA ALA A 59 8.72 9.80 11.32
C ALA A 59 9.67 9.23 12.38
N GLU A 60 9.19 8.31 13.21
CA GLU A 60 9.97 7.66 14.28
C GLU A 60 11.17 6.86 13.73
N HIS A 61 11.02 6.24 12.56
CA HIS A 61 12.04 5.37 11.97
C HIS A 61 12.88 6.04 10.87
N GLY A 62 12.75 7.36 10.69
CA GLY A 62 13.51 8.12 9.69
C GLY A 62 13.25 7.67 8.25
N LYS A 63 12.04 7.20 7.93
CA LYS A 63 11.65 6.76 6.58
C LYS A 63 11.14 7.93 5.75
N GLU A 64 12.02 8.88 5.42
CA GLU A 64 11.68 10.10 4.67
C GLU A 64 10.88 9.83 3.40
N ARG A 65 11.26 8.83 2.59
CA ARG A 65 10.52 8.49 1.37
C ARG A 65 9.09 8.03 1.63
N THR A 66 8.86 7.31 2.72
CA THR A 66 7.52 6.88 3.12
C THR A 66 6.73 8.06 3.67
N LEU A 67 7.40 8.92 4.46
CA LEU A 67 6.82 10.14 5.00
C LEU A 67 6.36 11.10 3.89
N CYS A 68 7.19 11.36 2.87
CA CYS A 68 6.81 12.21 1.74
C CYS A 68 5.59 11.66 1.01
N LYS A 69 5.52 10.34 0.76
CA LYS A 69 4.37 9.72 0.07
C LYS A 69 3.08 9.74 0.90
N LEU A 70 3.17 9.88 2.22
CA LEU A 70 2.03 10.02 3.12
C LEU A 70 1.57 11.48 3.25
N LEU A 71 2.40 12.44 2.83
CA LEU A 71 2.15 13.88 2.91
C LEU A 71 1.78 14.51 1.55
N GLU A 72 2.02 13.81 0.44
CA GLU A 72 1.52 14.13 -0.91
C GLU A 72 -0.01 13.95 -0.99
#